data_AF-A0A9D9LCF8-F1
#
_entry.id   AF-A0A9D9LCF8-F1
#
_cell.length_a   1.000
_cell.length_b   1.000
_cell.length_c   1.000
_cell.angle_alpha   90.00
_cell.angle_beta   90.00
_cell.angle_gamma   90.00
#
_symmetry.space_group_name_H-M   'P 1'
#
loop_
_entity.id
_entity.type
_entity.pdbx_description
1 polymer ?
#
loop_
_entity_poly.entity_id
_entity_poly.type
_entity_poly.pdbx_seq_one_letter_code
_entity_poly.pdbx_strand_id
1 'polypeptide(L)'
;MVLRKDYSNLEQARTRISIYGLTGIPITLGDAIQDLDTPRVDMLRRIMPVIDIRPGDLEGTTLLRKSTAIDLQAGELESTSLARDVQVIRLNLARPFGQWTVAGLSNLTDTAQSFTLHLQADLALPQAEYAVYDFWNKRFLGVFSRQLKLSLKPFDTTVLRITRVEKDQPTLLSVSRHITQGGYELEEYEATPKAASGVCRVVPGEICDLTILLPEGKTISSSNVPFRQKGRLVILHLLSKTARTKKWQCKLQKA
;
A
#
# COMPACT_ATOMS: atom_id res chain seq x y z
N MET A 1 -6.64 -11.50 -18.34
CA MET A 1 -6.68 -10.05 -18.07
C MET A 1 -6.39 -9.26 -19.34
N VAL A 2 -7.22 -8.25 -19.65
CA VAL A 2 -7.07 -7.33 -20.79
C VAL A 2 -6.96 -5.91 -20.21
N LEU A 3 -5.97 -5.17 -20.68
CA LEU A 3 -5.52 -3.85 -20.25
C LEU A 3 -5.39 -2.88 -21.41
N ARG A 4 -5.22 -3.35 -22.65
CA ARG A 4 -5.02 -2.49 -23.83
C ARG A 4 -6.05 -1.35 -23.93
N LYS A 5 -5.60 -0.22 -24.45
CA LYS A 5 -6.32 1.07 -24.45
C LYS A 5 -7.72 1.03 -25.07
N ASP A 6 -7.94 0.12 -26.03
CA ASP A 6 -9.21 -0.01 -26.75
C ASP A 6 -10.37 -0.43 -25.82
N TYR A 7 -10.06 -1.07 -24.68
CA TYR A 7 -11.06 -1.62 -23.76
C TYR A 7 -10.93 -1.10 -22.32
N SER A 8 -9.91 -0.30 -22.02
CA SER A 8 -9.65 0.17 -20.67
C SER A 8 -8.82 1.45 -20.68
N ASN A 9 -9.29 2.50 -20.01
CA ASN A 9 -8.44 3.64 -19.66
C ASN A 9 -7.44 3.26 -18.54
N LEU A 10 -6.58 4.20 -18.12
CA LEU A 10 -5.53 3.92 -17.13
C LEU A 10 -6.09 3.65 -15.73
N GLU A 11 -7.14 4.35 -15.33
CA GLU A 11 -7.85 4.15 -14.07
C GLU A 11 -8.43 2.74 -13.99
N GLN A 12 -9.17 2.32 -15.03
CA GLN A 12 -9.72 0.97 -15.15
C GLN A 12 -8.62 -0.11 -15.16
N ALA A 13 -7.50 0.15 -15.85
CA ALA A 13 -6.37 -0.78 -15.92
C ALA A 13 -5.72 -0.94 -14.53
N ARG A 14 -5.52 0.17 -13.81
CA ARG A 14 -4.98 0.20 -12.45
C ARG A 14 -5.89 -0.55 -11.47
N THR A 15 -7.19 -0.32 -11.55
CA THR A 15 -8.21 -1.04 -10.74
C THR A 15 -8.14 -2.52 -10.99
N ARG A 16 -8.15 -2.95 -12.26
CA ARG A 16 -8.09 -4.36 -12.63
C ARG A 16 -6.81 -5.04 -12.13
N ILE A 17 -5.65 -4.44 -12.38
CA ILE A 17 -4.35 -4.96 -11.93
C ILE A 17 -4.28 -5.05 -10.41
N SER A 18 -4.80 -4.05 -9.69
CA SER A 18 -4.77 -4.04 -8.22
C SER A 18 -5.57 -5.18 -7.64
N ILE A 19 -6.75 -5.49 -8.21
CA ILE A 19 -7.55 -6.65 -7.79
C ILE A 19 -6.74 -7.94 -7.97
N TYR A 20 -6.07 -8.13 -9.12
CA TYR A 20 -5.24 -9.32 -9.35
C TYR A 20 -4.06 -9.39 -8.37
N GLY A 21 -3.31 -8.31 -8.21
CA GLY A 21 -2.12 -8.26 -7.36
C GLY A 21 -2.39 -8.41 -5.87
N LEU A 22 -3.59 -8.01 -5.40
CA LEU A 22 -3.98 -8.12 -4.00
C LEU A 22 -4.68 -9.43 -3.65
N THR A 23 -5.15 -10.20 -4.63
CA THR A 23 -5.87 -11.46 -4.38
C THR A 23 -5.01 -12.70 -4.61
N GLY A 24 -3.80 -12.56 -5.16
CA GLY A 24 -2.88 -13.67 -5.41
C GLY A 24 -3.36 -14.63 -6.50
N ILE A 25 -4.34 -14.20 -7.31
CA ILE A 25 -4.82 -15.01 -8.43
C ILE A 25 -3.77 -15.10 -9.54
N PRO A 26 -3.67 -16.22 -10.26
CA PRO A 26 -2.77 -16.35 -11.40
C PRO A 26 -3.00 -15.26 -12.44
N ILE A 27 -1.91 -14.61 -12.87
CA ILE A 27 -1.95 -13.60 -13.92
C ILE A 27 -1.93 -14.30 -15.28
N THR A 28 -3.08 -14.33 -15.93
CA THR A 28 -3.20 -14.68 -17.36
C THR A 28 -3.38 -13.40 -18.16
N LEU A 29 -2.52 -13.15 -19.15
CA LEU A 29 -2.62 -11.97 -20.02
C LEU A 29 -3.31 -12.38 -21.32
N GLY A 30 -4.37 -11.66 -21.68
CA GLY A 30 -5.04 -11.78 -22.98
C GLY A 30 -4.55 -10.74 -23.99
N ASP A 31 -3.67 -9.83 -23.57
CA ASP A 31 -3.03 -8.86 -24.44
C ASP A 31 -1.66 -9.36 -24.90
N ALA A 32 -1.28 -8.97 -26.11
CA ALA A 32 0.10 -9.05 -26.54
C ALA A 32 0.92 -7.98 -25.79
N ILE A 33 2.00 -8.40 -25.12
CA ILE A 33 2.79 -7.50 -24.26
C ILE A 33 3.38 -6.34 -25.07
N GLN A 34 3.75 -6.58 -26.34
CA GLN A 34 4.29 -5.57 -27.24
C GLN A 34 3.30 -4.42 -27.55
N ASP A 35 2.01 -4.63 -27.35
CA ASP A 35 0.97 -3.63 -27.65
C ASP A 35 0.63 -2.75 -26.43
N LEU A 36 1.19 -3.07 -25.26
CA LEU A 36 0.95 -2.32 -24.02
C LEU A 36 1.88 -1.11 -23.94
N ASP A 37 1.30 0.04 -23.57
CA ASP A 37 2.10 1.23 -23.27
C ASP A 37 2.86 1.11 -21.95
N THR A 38 3.90 1.94 -21.80
CA THR A 38 4.79 1.93 -20.63
C THR A 38 4.04 1.98 -19.30
N PRO A 39 3.00 2.82 -19.09
CA PRO A 39 2.25 2.82 -17.83
C PRO A 39 1.62 1.46 -17.50
N ARG A 40 1.04 0.75 -18.48
CA ARG A 40 0.44 -0.58 -18.25
C ARG A 40 1.48 -1.64 -17.98
N VAL A 41 2.61 -1.60 -18.70
CA VAL A 41 3.75 -2.48 -18.43
C VAL A 41 4.29 -2.24 -17.02
N ASP A 42 4.44 -0.99 -16.61
CA ASP A 42 4.90 -0.64 -15.26
C ASP A 42 3.92 -1.14 -14.19
N MET A 43 2.62 -1.00 -14.39
CA MET A 43 1.62 -1.54 -13.47
C MET A 43 1.71 -3.06 -13.35
N LEU A 44 1.89 -3.77 -14.47
CA LEU A 44 2.09 -5.22 -14.49
C LEU A 44 3.34 -5.64 -13.69
N ARG A 45 4.44 -4.90 -13.82
CA ARG A 45 5.67 -5.15 -13.03
C ARG A 45 5.43 -5.06 -11.53
N ARG A 46 4.48 -4.21 -11.08
CA ARG A 46 4.17 -4.03 -9.64
C ARG A 46 3.32 -5.13 -9.03
N ILE A 47 2.69 -5.99 -9.84
CA ILE A 47 1.93 -7.15 -9.35
C ILE A 47 2.63 -8.48 -9.64
N MET A 48 3.86 -8.43 -10.16
CA MET A 48 4.66 -9.61 -10.45
C MET A 48 5.85 -9.72 -9.49
N PRO A 49 6.15 -10.94 -9.01
CA PRO A 49 5.42 -12.19 -9.27
C PRO A 49 4.11 -12.26 -8.49
N VAL A 50 3.22 -13.18 -8.90
CA VAL A 50 2.06 -13.54 -8.08
C VAL A 50 2.57 -14.06 -6.74
N ILE A 51 2.07 -13.47 -5.65
CA ILE A 51 2.45 -13.87 -4.30
C ILE A 51 1.48 -14.92 -3.76
N ASP A 52 1.98 -15.81 -2.91
CA ASP A 52 1.15 -16.77 -2.17
C ASP A 52 0.27 -16.01 -1.17
N ILE A 53 -1.00 -15.85 -1.53
CA ILE A 53 -2.04 -15.25 -0.70
C ILE A 53 -3.06 -16.35 -0.39
N ARG A 54 -3.28 -16.60 0.89
CA ARG A 54 -4.25 -17.60 1.34
C ARG A 54 -5.60 -16.92 1.56
N PRO A 55 -6.71 -17.67 1.46
CA PRO A 55 -8.03 -17.10 1.74
C PRO A 55 -8.14 -16.40 3.11
N GLY A 56 -7.45 -16.90 4.15
CA GLY A 56 -7.42 -16.25 5.46
C GLY A 56 -6.64 -14.93 5.52
N ASP A 57 -5.76 -14.67 4.54
CA ASP A 57 -5.08 -13.38 4.42
C ASP A 57 -6.01 -12.31 3.79
N LEU A 58 -7.05 -12.78 3.07
CA LEU A 58 -8.09 -11.96 2.45
C LEU A 58 -9.33 -11.92 3.33
N GLU A 59 -9.43 -10.90 4.16
CA GLU A 59 -10.61 -10.77 5.00
C GLU A 59 -11.51 -9.64 4.50
N GLY A 60 -12.61 -10.03 3.85
CA GLY A 60 -13.65 -9.13 3.36
C GLY A 60 -13.41 -8.67 1.93
N THR A 61 -13.80 -9.49 0.94
CA THR A 61 -14.34 -8.97 -0.32
C THR A 61 -15.76 -8.47 -0.06
N THR A 62 -15.92 -7.57 0.91
CA THR A 62 -17.21 -7.03 1.28
C THR A 62 -17.49 -5.95 0.23
N LEU A 63 -18.39 -6.22 -0.72
CA LEU A 63 -19.20 -5.14 -1.26
C LEU A 63 -19.92 -4.60 -0.03
N LEU A 64 -19.49 -3.46 0.50
CA LEU A 64 -19.99 -2.96 1.78
C LEU A 64 -21.50 -2.81 1.68
N ARG A 65 -22.22 -3.81 2.20
CA ARG A 65 -23.66 -3.86 2.25
C ARG A 65 -24.07 -3.86 3.70
N LYS A 66 -24.89 -2.85 3.98
CA LYS A 66 -25.71 -2.59 5.16
C LYS A 66 -24.92 -2.22 6.42
N SER A 67 -24.78 -0.91 6.63
CA SER A 67 -25.48 -0.36 7.79
C SER A 67 -26.96 -0.75 7.64
N THR A 68 -27.39 -1.72 8.44
CA THR A 68 -28.75 -1.87 8.96
C THR A 68 -28.77 -3.16 9.76
N ALA A 69 -28.60 -3.05 11.07
CA ALA A 69 -29.45 -3.71 12.08
C ALA A 69 -28.84 -3.60 13.50
N ILE A 70 -28.45 -2.40 13.93
CA ILE A 70 -28.64 -1.81 15.26
C ILE A 70 -28.75 -0.29 14.95
N ASP A 71 -29.53 0.49 15.70
CA ASP A 71 -29.93 1.89 15.42
C ASP A 71 -31.25 2.06 14.66
N LEU A 72 -32.25 1.27 15.04
CA LEU A 72 -33.64 1.77 15.06
C LEU A 72 -33.89 2.37 16.43
N GLN A 73 -33.46 3.62 16.64
CA GLN A 73 -33.94 4.62 17.62
C GLN A 73 -32.83 5.60 18.00
N ALA A 74 -32.44 6.47 17.07
CA ALA A 74 -31.91 7.80 17.38
C ALA A 74 -31.96 8.60 16.09
N GLY A 75 -32.55 9.79 16.13
CA GLY A 75 -32.44 10.76 15.05
C GLY A 75 -30.99 11.16 14.82
N GLU A 76 -30.74 11.69 13.62
CA GLU A 76 -29.43 12.15 13.10
C GLU A 76 -28.55 11.05 12.49
N LEU A 77 -28.91 10.65 11.27
CA LEU A 77 -28.04 9.86 10.39
C LEU A 77 -27.04 10.82 9.71
N GLU A 78 -25.89 11.06 10.35
CA GLU A 78 -24.75 11.70 9.69
C GLU A 78 -23.63 10.69 9.37
N SER A 79 -23.26 10.65 8.09
CA SER A 79 -21.94 10.28 7.55
C SER A 79 -21.56 8.79 7.43
N THR A 80 -22.01 8.19 6.32
CA THR A 80 -21.23 7.33 5.40
C THR A 80 -20.06 6.52 5.97
N SER A 81 -20.34 5.36 6.58
CA SER A 81 -19.48 4.19 6.38
C SER A 81 -19.53 3.84 4.88
N LEU A 82 -18.37 3.54 4.28
CA LEU A 82 -18.12 3.39 2.84
C LEU A 82 -19.37 3.34 1.92
N ALA A 83 -19.43 4.27 0.95
CA ALA A 83 -20.47 4.23 -0.09
C ALA A 83 -20.55 2.81 -0.67
N ARG A 84 -21.76 2.29 -0.88
CA ARG A 84 -22.02 0.92 -1.41
C ARG A 84 -21.27 0.62 -2.73
N ASP A 85 -20.76 1.67 -3.35
CA ASP A 85 -20.13 1.77 -4.65
C ASP A 85 -18.59 1.67 -4.62
N VAL A 86 -18.00 1.59 -3.42
CA VAL A 86 -16.55 1.37 -3.24
C VAL A 86 -16.31 -0.06 -2.80
N GLN A 87 -15.64 -0.83 -3.65
CA GLN A 87 -15.16 -2.15 -3.30
C GLN A 87 -13.90 -2.03 -2.43
N VAL A 88 -13.85 -2.79 -1.34
CA VAL A 88 -12.64 -2.93 -0.51
C VAL A 88 -12.12 -4.35 -0.62
N ILE A 89 -10.81 -4.47 -0.86
CA ILE A 89 -10.03 -5.70 -0.73
C ILE A 89 -9.02 -5.46 0.37
N ARG A 90 -9.10 -6.23 1.45
CA ARG A 90 -8.16 -6.16 2.56
C ARG A 90 -7.26 -7.40 2.53
N LEU A 91 -5.96 -7.15 2.40
CA LEU A 91 -4.90 -8.16 2.46
C LEU A 91 -4.07 -7.94 3.73
N ASN A 92 -4.12 -8.87 4.67
CA ASN A 92 -3.29 -8.86 5.86
C ASN A 92 -1.97 -9.60 5.58
N LEU A 93 -0.84 -8.94 5.84
CA LEU A 93 0.49 -9.51 5.62
C LEU A 93 1.18 -9.69 6.96
N ALA A 94 1.56 -10.93 7.25
CA ALA A 94 2.41 -11.28 8.38
C ALA A 94 3.76 -11.82 7.87
N ARG A 95 4.85 -11.25 8.37
CA ARG A 95 6.23 -11.67 8.12
C ARG A 95 6.98 -11.76 9.46
N PRO A 96 8.12 -12.46 9.53
CA PRO A 96 8.90 -12.55 10.78
C PRO A 96 9.28 -11.18 11.37
N PHE A 97 9.41 -10.15 10.54
CA PHE A 97 9.79 -8.80 10.93
C PHE A 97 8.62 -7.84 11.16
N GLY A 98 7.36 -8.28 11.01
CA GLY A 98 6.22 -7.42 11.29
C GLY A 98 4.95 -7.79 10.53
N GLN A 99 3.89 -7.06 10.87
CA GLN A 99 2.56 -7.22 10.30
C GLN A 99 2.02 -5.87 9.83
N TRP A 100 1.32 -5.87 8.71
CA TRP A 100 0.63 -4.68 8.19
C TRP A 100 -0.55 -5.11 7.31
N THR A 101 -1.43 -4.16 7.04
CA THR A 101 -2.56 -4.37 6.15
C THR A 101 -2.33 -3.60 4.85
N VAL A 102 -2.66 -4.23 3.73
CA VAL A 102 -2.78 -3.58 2.43
C VAL A 102 -4.25 -3.56 2.03
N ALA A 103 -4.81 -2.36 1.86
CA ALA A 103 -6.20 -2.17 1.48
C ALA A 103 -6.29 -1.59 0.07
N GLY A 104 -6.90 -2.33 -0.85
CA GLY A 104 -7.30 -1.83 -2.16
C GLY A 104 -8.73 -1.29 -2.10
N LEU A 105 -8.92 0.00 -2.39
CA LEU A 105 -10.24 0.63 -2.42
C LEU A 105 -10.52 1.09 -3.85
N SER A 106 -11.58 0.55 -4.44
CA SER A 106 -11.87 0.75 -5.87
C SER A 106 -13.26 1.31 -6.05
N ASN A 107 -13.36 2.46 -6.71
CA ASN A 107 -14.62 2.99 -7.19
C ASN A 107 -15.01 2.22 -8.45
N LEU A 108 -16.13 1.50 -8.42
CA LEU A 108 -16.58 0.71 -9.58
C LEU A 108 -17.65 1.43 -10.42
N THR A 109 -17.90 2.71 -10.14
CA THR A 109 -18.89 3.54 -10.83
C THR A 109 -18.26 4.53 -11.80
N ASP A 110 -19.09 5.09 -12.67
CA ASP A 110 -18.76 6.14 -13.63
C ASP A 110 -18.76 7.56 -13.03
N THR A 111 -19.04 7.69 -11.74
CA THR A 111 -19.03 8.97 -11.01
C THR A 111 -17.92 9.00 -9.97
N ALA A 112 -17.42 10.19 -9.65
CA ALA A 112 -16.41 10.35 -8.61
C ALA A 112 -17.02 10.02 -7.24
N GLN A 113 -16.26 9.31 -6.39
CA GLN A 113 -16.71 8.89 -5.07
C GLN A 113 -15.83 9.53 -4.01
N SER A 114 -16.46 10.14 -2.99
CA SER A 114 -15.79 10.64 -1.79
C SER A 114 -16.37 9.94 -0.58
N PHE A 115 -15.52 9.40 0.28
CA PHE A 115 -15.94 8.54 1.38
C PHE A 115 -14.95 8.61 2.55
N THR A 116 -15.41 8.15 3.71
CA THR A 116 -14.59 8.00 4.91
C THR A 116 -14.26 6.53 5.09
N LEU A 117 -12.98 6.21 5.21
CA LEU A 117 -12.49 4.89 5.57
C LEU A 117 -12.27 4.85 7.09
N HIS A 118 -13.03 4.03 7.80
CA HIS A 118 -12.91 3.79 9.24
C HIS A 118 -12.00 2.58 9.49
N LEU A 119 -10.86 2.81 10.13
CA LEU A 119 -9.82 1.79 10.30
C LEU A 119 -10.31 0.58 11.11
N GLN A 120 -11.07 0.82 12.17
CA GLN A 120 -11.62 -0.24 13.02
C GLN A 120 -12.83 -0.92 12.36
N ALA A 121 -13.80 -0.15 11.88
CA ALA A 121 -15.07 -0.71 11.40
C ALA A 121 -14.93 -1.36 10.02
N ASP A 122 -14.18 -0.75 9.10
CA ASP A 122 -14.10 -1.22 7.71
C ASP A 122 -12.94 -2.20 7.49
N LEU A 123 -11.86 -2.09 8.29
CA LEU A 123 -10.65 -2.90 8.14
C LEU A 123 -10.35 -3.79 9.35
N ALA A 124 -11.22 -3.81 10.36
CA ALA A 124 -11.06 -4.58 11.60
C ALA A 124 -9.69 -4.37 12.28
N LEU A 125 -9.11 -3.18 12.16
CA LEU A 125 -7.82 -2.88 12.78
C LEU A 125 -8.01 -2.60 14.28
N PRO A 126 -7.12 -3.10 15.16
CA PRO A 126 -7.12 -2.72 16.57
C PRO A 126 -6.96 -1.21 16.78
N GLN A 127 -7.42 -0.68 17.91
CA GLN A 127 -7.20 0.73 18.27
C GLN A 127 -5.70 1.01 18.48
N ALA A 128 -5.13 1.81 17.58
CA ALA A 128 -3.74 2.28 17.61
C ALA A 128 -3.58 3.45 16.63
N GLU A 129 -2.37 4.01 16.52
CA GLU A 129 -2.01 4.93 15.46
C GLU A 129 -1.44 4.15 14.26
N TYR A 130 -1.89 4.50 13.05
CA TYR A 130 -1.46 3.86 11.81
C TYR A 130 -0.94 4.89 10.82
N ALA A 131 0.24 4.64 10.29
CA ALA A 131 0.77 5.36 9.15
C ALA A 131 0.17 4.79 7.86
N VAL A 132 -0.34 5.66 7.00
CA VAL A 132 -1.01 5.26 5.75
C VAL A 132 -0.24 5.79 4.54
N TYR A 133 0.13 4.89 3.63
CA TYR A 133 0.85 5.21 2.39
C TYR A 133 0.08 4.71 1.17
N ASP A 134 -0.09 5.57 0.17
CA ASP A 134 -0.75 5.27 -1.10
C ASP A 134 0.29 4.89 -2.16
N PHE A 135 0.25 3.62 -2.57
CA PHE A 135 1.22 3.02 -3.49
C PHE A 135 1.19 3.66 -4.88
N TRP A 136 0.00 3.79 -5.47
CA TRP A 136 -0.13 4.26 -6.85
C TRP A 136 0.19 5.75 -6.97
N ASN A 137 -0.23 6.54 -5.98
CA ASN A 137 0.06 7.98 -5.95
C ASN A 137 1.42 8.31 -5.30
N LYS A 138 2.18 7.30 -4.85
CA LYS A 138 3.52 7.43 -4.24
C LYS A 138 3.56 8.49 -3.13
N ARG A 139 2.56 8.48 -2.23
CA ARG A 139 2.41 9.52 -1.22
C ARG A 139 2.08 8.97 0.17
N PHE A 140 2.68 9.59 1.17
CA PHE A 140 2.28 9.40 2.56
C PHE A 140 1.05 10.26 2.84
N LEU A 141 -0.03 9.64 3.32
CA LEU A 141 -1.29 10.33 3.61
C LEU A 141 -1.35 10.92 5.02
N GLY A 142 -0.60 10.34 5.96
CA GLY A 142 -0.59 10.78 7.35
C GLY A 142 -0.63 9.62 8.33
N VAL A 143 -0.68 9.98 9.61
CA VAL A 143 -0.94 9.06 10.73
C VAL A 143 -2.37 9.25 11.20
N PHE A 144 -3.11 8.16 11.32
CA PHE A 144 -4.53 8.17 11.68
C PHE A 144 -4.80 7.14 12.77
N SER A 145 -5.70 7.46 13.70
CA SER A 145 -6.10 6.55 14.78
C SER A 145 -7.53 6.01 14.63
N ARG A 146 -8.36 6.66 13.81
CA ARG A 146 -9.78 6.30 13.64
C ARG A 146 -10.18 6.16 12.17
N GLN A 147 -9.99 7.22 11.39
CA GLN A 147 -10.50 7.28 10.04
C GLN A 147 -9.71 8.25 9.16
N LEU A 148 -9.85 8.13 7.85
CA LEU A 148 -9.34 9.07 6.86
C LEU A 148 -10.35 9.28 5.73
N LYS A 149 -10.42 10.51 5.21
CA LYS A 149 -11.26 10.85 4.06
C LYS A 149 -10.49 10.62 2.76
N LEU A 150 -11.13 9.96 1.81
CA LEU A 150 -10.57 9.64 0.51
C LEU A 150 -11.53 10.08 -0.60
N SER A 151 -10.96 10.29 -1.79
CA SER A 151 -11.73 10.56 -3.00
C SER A 151 -11.11 9.80 -4.16
N LEU A 152 -11.95 9.16 -4.97
CA LEU A 152 -11.57 8.37 -6.13
C LEU A 152 -12.30 8.86 -7.37
N LYS A 153 -11.57 8.94 -8.48
CA LYS A 153 -12.13 9.18 -9.80
C LYS A 153 -13.04 8.00 -10.22
N PRO A 154 -13.92 8.20 -11.22
CA PRO A 154 -14.64 7.10 -11.87
C PRO A 154 -13.71 5.94 -12.21
N PHE A 155 -14.11 4.72 -11.86
CA PHE A 155 -13.38 3.48 -12.14
C PHE A 155 -11.94 3.37 -11.62
N ASP A 156 -11.51 4.27 -10.73
CA ASP A 156 -10.14 4.32 -10.21
C ASP A 156 -10.02 3.59 -8.86
N THR A 157 -8.78 3.30 -8.47
CA THR A 157 -8.43 2.61 -7.24
C THR A 157 -7.29 3.31 -6.50
N THR A 158 -7.27 3.17 -5.19
CA THR A 158 -6.07 3.42 -4.37
C THR A 158 -5.67 2.13 -3.67
N VAL A 159 -4.37 1.94 -3.47
CA VAL A 159 -3.84 0.82 -2.68
C VAL A 159 -3.00 1.35 -1.55
N LEU A 160 -3.52 1.15 -0.35
CA LEU A 160 -2.98 1.72 0.88
C LEU A 160 -2.22 0.66 1.66
N ARG A 161 -0.97 0.94 2.04
CA ARG A 161 -0.32 0.23 3.14
C ARG A 161 -0.66 0.95 4.43
N ILE A 162 -1.15 0.21 5.40
CA ILE A 162 -1.58 0.69 6.71
C ILE A 162 -0.74 -0.05 7.74
N THR A 163 0.19 0.67 8.36
CA THR A 163 1.19 0.11 9.27
C THR A 163 1.06 0.76 10.62
N ARG A 164 0.99 -0.03 11.69
CA ARG A 164 0.97 0.48 13.06
C ARG A 164 2.24 1.27 13.34
N VAL A 165 2.09 2.44 13.97
CA VAL A 165 3.22 3.29 14.38
C VAL A 165 3.69 2.83 15.75
N GLU A 166 4.97 2.46 15.84
CA GLU A 166 5.61 2.13 17.10
C GLU A 166 6.30 3.36 17.69
N LYS A 167 6.12 3.57 18.98
CA LYS A 167 6.66 4.74 19.68
C LYS A 167 8.19 4.75 19.59
N ASP A 168 8.75 5.92 19.31
CA ASP A 168 10.19 6.18 19.23
C ASP A 168 10.96 5.35 18.19
N GLN A 169 10.27 4.64 17.28
CA GLN A 169 10.89 3.82 16.24
C GLN A 169 10.56 4.31 14.83
N PRO A 170 11.51 4.21 13.87
CA PRO A 170 11.21 4.45 12.47
C PRO A 170 10.18 3.44 11.97
N THR A 171 9.19 3.92 11.22
CA THR A 171 8.12 3.11 10.63
C THR A 171 8.37 2.99 9.13
N LEU A 172 8.53 1.77 8.62
CA LEU A 172 8.54 1.53 7.18
C LEU A 172 7.14 1.77 6.62
N LEU A 173 7.01 2.74 5.71
CA LEU A 173 5.74 3.14 5.11
C LEU A 173 5.43 2.39 3.83
N SER A 174 6.45 2.11 3.01
CA SER A 174 6.25 1.44 1.72
C SER A 174 7.57 0.94 1.14
N VAL A 175 7.46 -0.08 0.28
CA VAL A 175 8.51 -0.52 -0.63
C VAL A 175 7.91 -0.50 -2.03
N SER A 176 8.59 0.14 -2.98
CA SER A 176 8.02 0.46 -4.29
C SER A 176 7.97 -0.70 -5.28
N ARG A 177 8.55 -1.87 -4.98
CA ARG A 177 8.72 -2.94 -5.95
C ARG A 177 7.41 -3.69 -6.22
N HIS A 178 6.70 -4.12 -5.19
CA HIS A 178 5.45 -4.86 -5.32
C HIS A 178 4.29 -4.10 -4.66
N ILE A 179 3.07 -4.27 -5.17
CA ILE A 179 1.86 -3.58 -4.69
C ILE A 179 1.51 -3.93 -3.23
N THR A 180 2.05 -5.05 -2.74
CA THR A 180 1.95 -5.50 -1.35
C THR A 180 2.92 -4.76 -0.42
N GLN A 181 3.74 -3.87 -0.98
CA GLN A 181 4.56 -2.87 -0.29
C GLN A 181 5.49 -3.47 0.75
N GLY A 182 6.34 -4.43 0.34
CA GLY A 182 7.21 -5.20 1.23
C GLY A 182 6.72 -6.63 1.48
N GLY A 183 5.53 -7.00 1.00
CA GLY A 183 5.01 -8.36 1.16
C GLY A 183 5.82 -9.42 0.41
N TYR A 184 6.47 -9.04 -0.69
CA TYR A 184 7.27 -9.96 -1.51
C TYR A 184 8.76 -9.70 -1.38
N GLU A 185 9.13 -8.43 -1.51
CA GLU A 185 10.51 -8.02 -1.74
C GLU A 185 11.31 -7.81 -0.47
N LEU A 186 10.65 -7.54 0.67
CA LEU A 186 11.34 -7.31 1.94
C LEU A 186 11.56 -8.64 2.64
N GLU A 187 12.82 -9.00 2.85
CA GLU A 187 13.21 -10.26 3.49
C GLU A 187 13.47 -10.08 4.99
N GLU A 188 14.09 -8.95 5.34
CA GLU A 188 14.45 -8.59 6.71
C GLU A 188 14.15 -7.11 6.93
N TYR A 189 13.64 -6.78 8.11
CA TYR A 189 13.49 -5.40 8.59
C TYR A 189 13.68 -5.36 10.09
N GLU A 190 14.47 -4.41 10.55
CA GLU A 190 14.67 -4.13 11.96
C GLU A 190 14.66 -2.62 12.19
N ALA A 191 14.01 -2.22 13.27
CA ALA A 191 13.92 -0.84 13.69
C ALA A 191 14.28 -0.71 15.18
N THR A 192 15.03 0.34 15.49
CA THR A 192 15.32 0.75 16.87
C THR A 192 15.23 2.28 16.93
N PRO A 193 15.23 2.89 18.13
CA PRO A 193 15.25 4.35 18.25
C PRO A 193 16.49 5.05 17.65
N LYS A 194 17.51 4.27 17.25
CA LYS A 194 18.81 4.76 16.73
C LYS A 194 19.13 4.27 15.32
N ALA A 195 18.40 3.31 14.77
CA ALA A 195 18.70 2.76 13.45
C ALA A 195 17.50 2.07 12.81
N ALA A 196 17.50 1.98 11.47
CA ALA A 196 16.69 1.04 10.72
C ALA A 196 17.58 0.29 9.72
N SER A 197 17.30 -1.00 9.52
CA SER A 197 18.04 -1.84 8.58
C SER A 197 17.13 -2.90 7.98
N GLY A 198 17.59 -3.50 6.89
CA GLY A 198 16.91 -4.61 6.29
C GLY A 198 17.59 -5.16 5.04
N VAL A 199 16.94 -6.15 4.45
CA VAL A 199 17.35 -6.79 3.20
C VAL A 199 16.15 -6.79 2.27
N CYS A 200 16.36 -6.24 1.07
CA CYS A 200 15.34 -6.19 0.04
C CYS A 200 15.81 -6.94 -1.19
N ARG A 201 14.96 -7.78 -1.76
CA ARG A 201 15.08 -8.25 -3.13
C ARG A 201 14.97 -7.05 -4.05
N VAL A 202 15.92 -6.90 -4.97
CA VAL A 202 15.92 -5.85 -6.00
C VAL A 202 15.95 -6.46 -7.39
N VAL A 203 15.63 -5.66 -8.41
CA VAL A 203 15.79 -6.03 -9.82
C VAL A 203 17.01 -5.31 -10.35
N PRO A 204 17.98 -5.99 -10.98
CA PRO A 204 19.12 -5.35 -11.59
C PRO A 204 18.72 -4.22 -12.54
N GLY A 205 19.31 -3.04 -12.36
CA GLY A 205 19.04 -1.85 -13.18
C GLY A 205 17.78 -1.07 -12.81
N GLU A 206 16.96 -1.53 -11.86
CA GLU A 206 15.77 -0.81 -11.39
C GLU A 206 16.00 -0.25 -9.98
N ILE A 207 15.57 0.99 -9.75
CA ILE A 207 15.56 1.59 -8.41
C ILE A 207 14.37 1.04 -7.63
N CYS A 208 14.65 0.53 -6.43
CA CYS A 208 13.65 0.18 -5.44
C CYS A 208 13.69 1.20 -4.29
N ASP A 209 12.67 2.05 -4.22
CA ASP A 209 12.51 3.01 -3.13
C ASP A 209 11.92 2.36 -1.89
N LEU A 210 12.53 2.63 -0.73
CA LEU A 210 11.96 2.39 0.60
C LEU A 210 11.60 3.73 1.25
N THR A 211 10.33 3.89 1.62
CA THR A 211 9.86 5.09 2.31
C THR A 211 9.74 4.81 3.80
N ILE A 212 10.39 5.62 4.64
CA ILE A 212 10.43 5.47 6.11
C ILE A 212 9.95 6.77 6.75
N LEU A 213 9.09 6.65 7.75
CA LEU A 213 8.72 7.74 8.66
C LEU A 213 9.61 7.68 9.90
N LEU A 214 10.38 8.73 10.14
CA LEU A 214 11.18 8.86 11.35
C LEU A 214 10.30 9.25 12.56
N PRO A 215 10.70 8.91 13.79
CA PRO A 215 10.12 9.48 15.00
C PRO A 215 10.27 11.01 15.03
N GLU A 216 9.50 11.66 15.88
CA GLU A 216 9.64 13.09 16.09
C GLU A 216 11.04 13.46 16.63
N GLY A 217 11.57 14.59 16.18
CA GLY A 217 12.91 15.06 16.60
C GLY A 217 14.08 14.18 16.14
N LYS A 218 13.88 13.29 15.15
CA LYS A 218 14.93 12.44 14.59
C LYS A 218 15.28 12.81 13.15
N THR A 219 16.54 12.63 12.79
CA THR A 219 17.07 12.77 11.42
C THR A 219 18.05 11.66 11.09
N ILE A 220 18.31 11.40 9.80
CA ILE A 220 19.33 10.44 9.38
C ILE A 220 20.72 11.03 9.59
N SER A 221 21.57 10.34 10.36
CA SER A 221 22.98 10.71 10.53
C SER A 221 23.89 10.07 9.48
N SER A 222 23.55 8.86 9.04
CA SER A 222 24.29 8.13 8.01
C SER A 222 23.42 7.04 7.37
N SER A 223 23.72 6.70 6.11
CA SER A 223 23.14 5.55 5.43
C SER A 223 24.15 4.93 4.48
N ASN A 224 24.09 3.61 4.29
CA ASN A 224 24.92 2.90 3.32
C ASN A 224 24.31 2.88 1.90
N VAL A 225 23.15 3.52 1.72
CA VAL A 225 22.48 3.72 0.43
C VAL A 225 22.12 5.20 0.24
N PRO A 226 22.04 5.69 -1.01
CA PRO A 226 21.59 7.05 -1.26
C PRO A 226 20.18 7.28 -0.70
N PHE A 227 19.93 8.49 -0.19
CA PHE A 227 18.62 8.83 0.35
C PHE A 227 18.25 10.29 0.11
N ARG A 228 16.95 10.57 0.19
CA ARG A 228 16.39 11.92 0.28
C ARG A 228 15.54 12.02 1.54
N GLN A 229 15.62 13.16 2.22
CA GLN A 229 14.83 13.42 3.43
C GLN A 229 14.09 14.75 3.31
N LYS A 230 12.80 14.75 3.66
CA LYS A 230 11.97 15.94 3.80
C LYS A 230 11.22 15.87 5.12
N GLY A 231 11.66 16.68 6.10
CA GLY A 231 11.17 16.59 7.47
C GLY A 231 11.41 15.19 8.04
N ARG A 232 10.34 14.51 8.45
CA ARG A 232 10.37 13.14 8.99
C ARG A 232 10.29 12.04 7.93
N LEU A 233 10.04 12.37 6.66
CA LEU A 233 9.96 11.37 5.59
C LEU A 233 11.33 11.17 4.94
N VAL A 234 11.77 9.93 4.92
CA VAL A 234 13.03 9.49 4.29
C VAL A 234 12.71 8.51 3.17
N ILE A 235 13.34 8.69 2.02
CA ILE A 235 13.29 7.75 0.90
C ILE A 235 14.70 7.24 0.65
N LEU A 236 14.93 5.95 0.88
CA LEU A 236 16.17 5.26 0.54
C LEU A 236 16.08 4.71 -0.88
N HIS A 237 17.13 4.89 -1.69
CA HIS A 237 17.19 4.45 -3.08
C HIS A 237 18.06 3.20 -3.21
N LEU A 238 17.44 2.03 -3.36
CA LEU A 238 18.16 0.76 -3.51
C LEU A 238 18.33 0.47 -4.99
N LEU A 239 19.56 0.62 -5.47
CA LEU A 239 19.94 0.26 -6.84
C LEU A 239 21.05 -0.80 -6.79
N SER A 240 20.91 -1.80 -7.64
CA SER A 240 21.93 -2.82 -7.88
C SER A 240 22.08 -3.03 -9.37
N LYS A 241 23.33 -3.17 -9.85
CA LYS A 241 23.60 -3.50 -11.26
C LYS A 241 23.56 -5.01 -11.52
N THR A 242 23.83 -5.83 -10.51
CA THR A 242 24.05 -7.28 -10.66
C THR A 242 23.38 -8.10 -9.57
N ALA A 243 23.49 -7.68 -8.31
CA ALA A 243 22.88 -8.38 -7.18
C ALA A 243 21.35 -8.31 -7.22
N ARG A 244 20.70 -9.44 -6.88
CA ARG A 244 19.24 -9.57 -6.76
C ARG A 244 18.70 -9.27 -5.36
N THR A 245 19.60 -9.01 -4.42
CA THR A 245 19.30 -8.57 -3.05
C THR A 245 20.20 -7.39 -2.71
N LYS A 246 19.70 -6.50 -1.83
CA LYS A 246 20.43 -5.34 -1.36
C LYS A 246 20.18 -5.19 0.15
N LYS A 247 21.26 -5.28 0.93
CA LYS A 247 21.26 -4.89 2.34
C LYS A 247 21.30 -3.38 2.45
N TRP A 248 20.53 -2.82 3.36
CA TRP A 248 20.47 -1.40 3.62
C TRP A 248 20.44 -1.13 5.13
N GLN A 249 20.97 0.02 5.52
CA GLN A 249 20.98 0.49 6.88
C GLN A 249 21.03 2.02 6.90
N CYS A 250 20.33 2.62 7.85
CA CYS A 250 20.50 4.02 8.23
C CYS A 250 20.55 4.16 9.75
N LYS A 251 21.35 5.13 10.22
CA LYS A 251 21.44 5.52 11.63
C LYS A 251 20.68 6.82 11.84
N LEU A 252 20.03 6.93 12.99
CA LEU A 252 19.22 8.06 13.39
C LEU A 252 19.93 8.82 14.52
N GLN A 253 19.85 10.14 14.48
CA GLN A 253 20.29 11.03 15.55
C GLN A 253 19.18 12.04 15.88
N LYS A 254 19.38 12.82 16.95
CA LYS A 254 18.51 13.95 17.25
C LYS A 254 18.65 14.99 16.14
N ALA A 255 17.52 15.50 15.65
CA ALA A 255 17.47 16.54 14.62
C ALA A 255 18.07 17.87 15.11
#